data_AF-A8MGA6-F1
#
_entry.id   AF-A8MGA6-F1
#
_cell.length_a   1.000
_cell.length_b   1.000
_cell.length_c   1.000
_cell.angle_alpha   90.00
_cell.angle_beta   90.00
_cell.angle_gamma   90.00
#
_symmetry.space_group_name_H-M   'P 1'
#
loop_
_entity.id
_entity.type
_entity.pdbx_description
1 polymer ?
#
loop_
_entity_poly.entity_id
_entity_poly.type
_entity_poly.pdbx_seq_one_letter_code
_entity_poly.pdbx_strand_id
1 'polypeptide(L)'
;MKAILKDKTIILINSYPYKDLIKEMQGRRWNEIDKIWTVPATMENIKMLKSVIKVDAEIEKLYQEEFNLNRRLHKEKATKNVIPIAPMPIKANPFQHQIRAYNMALQAMGVIK
;
A
#
# COMPACT_ATOMS: atom_id res chain seq x y z
N MET A 1 -13.51 -15.85 -9.17
CA MET A 1 -13.34 -14.39 -9.27
C MET A 1 -11.96 -14.08 -9.80
N LYS A 2 -11.84 -13.10 -10.69
CA LYS A 2 -10.56 -12.57 -11.18
C LYS A 2 -10.46 -11.10 -10.79
N ALA A 3 -9.30 -10.70 -10.25
CA ALA A 3 -8.96 -9.32 -9.96
C ALA A 3 -8.06 -8.77 -11.07
N ILE A 4 -8.33 -7.54 -11.52
CA ILE A 4 -7.51 -6.85 -12.53
C ILE A 4 -7.24 -5.44 -12.01
N LEU A 5 -5.97 -5.06 -11.93
CA LEU A 5 -5.59 -3.69 -11.59
C LEU A 5 -5.83 -2.76 -12.79
N LYS A 6 -6.49 -1.63 -12.52
CA LYS A 6 -6.61 -0.51 -13.45
C LYS A 6 -6.40 0.78 -12.66
N ASP A 7 -5.29 1.44 -12.92
CA ASP A 7 -4.81 2.60 -12.17
C ASP A 7 -4.69 2.30 -10.66
N LYS A 8 -5.57 2.87 -9.84
CA LYS A 8 -5.63 2.66 -8.38
C LYS A 8 -6.85 1.85 -7.94
N THR A 9 -7.50 1.19 -8.88
CA THR A 9 -8.74 0.44 -8.66
C THR A 9 -8.59 -0.98 -9.16
N ILE A 10 -9.12 -1.94 -8.42
CA ILE A 10 -9.17 -3.35 -8.77
C ILE A 10 -10.57 -3.67 -9.25
N ILE A 11 -10.66 -4.20 -10.46
CA ILE A 11 -11.90 -4.67 -11.08
C ILE A 11 -12.08 -6.16 -10.76
N LEU A 12 -13.27 -6.53 -10.27
CA LEU A 12 -13.59 -7.90 -9.84
C LEU A 12 -14.59 -8.57 -10.78
N ILE A 13 -14.07 -9.47 -11.62
CA ILE A 13 -14.83 -10.24 -12.62
C ILE A 13 -15.27 -11.57 -12.03
N ASN A 14 -16.50 -12.03 -12.37
CA ASN A 14 -17.09 -13.27 -11.87
C ASN A 14 -17.02 -13.34 -10.33
N SER A 15 -17.46 -12.25 -9.71
CA SER A 15 -17.27 -11.94 -8.29
C SER A 15 -18.50 -12.24 -7.42
N TYR A 16 -19.63 -12.62 -8.04
CA TYR A 16 -20.89 -12.91 -7.35
C TYR A 16 -20.78 -13.93 -6.19
N PRO A 17 -20.03 -15.04 -6.30
CA PRO A 17 -19.85 -15.98 -5.17
C PRO A 17 -19.16 -15.35 -3.95
N TYR A 18 -18.45 -14.24 -4.13
CA TYR A 18 -17.70 -13.54 -3.09
C TYR A 18 -18.37 -12.22 -2.68
N LYS A 19 -19.65 -12.02 -3.03
CA LYS A 19 -20.38 -10.77 -2.81
C LYS A 19 -20.33 -10.28 -1.37
N ASP A 20 -20.35 -11.19 -0.39
CA ASP A 20 -20.38 -10.82 1.02
C ASP A 20 -19.00 -10.36 1.51
N LEU A 21 -17.92 -11.00 1.05
CA LEU A 21 -16.55 -10.49 1.25
C LEU A 21 -16.37 -9.12 0.60
N ILE A 22 -16.89 -8.92 -0.62
CA ILE A 22 -16.78 -7.63 -1.31
C ILE A 22 -17.52 -6.53 -0.55
N LYS A 23 -18.66 -6.86 0.08
CA LYS A 23 -19.41 -5.92 0.94
C LYS A 23 -18.66 -5.48 2.19
N GLU A 24 -17.62 -6.19 2.61
CA GLU A 24 -16.77 -5.79 3.73
C GLU A 24 -15.64 -4.85 3.28
N MET A 25 -15.30 -4.86 1.99
CA MET A 25 -14.20 -4.06 1.44
C MET A 25 -14.52 -2.55 1.48
N GLN A 26 -13.55 -1.76 1.92
CA GLN A 26 -13.68 -0.31 2.02
C GLN A 26 -13.62 0.34 0.63
N GLY A 27 -14.52 1.30 0.39
CA GLY A 27 -14.55 2.08 -0.86
C GLY A 27 -15.04 1.32 -2.09
N ARG A 28 -15.60 0.11 -1.92
CA ARG A 28 -16.21 -0.69 -2.99
C ARG A 28 -17.28 0.10 -3.76
N ARG A 29 -17.37 -0.13 -5.07
CA ARG A 29 -18.40 0.45 -5.95
C ARG A 29 -18.94 -0.61 -6.90
N TRP A 30 -20.27 -0.67 -6.99
CA TRP A 30 -20.96 -1.44 -8.01
C TRP A 30 -21.08 -0.58 -9.27
N ASN A 31 -20.71 -1.13 -10.42
CA ASN A 31 -20.99 -0.53 -11.72
C ASN A 31 -22.17 -1.27 -12.34
N GLU A 32 -23.30 -0.58 -12.48
CA GLU A 32 -24.54 -1.16 -13.00
C GLU A 32 -24.50 -1.46 -14.50
N ILE A 33 -23.73 -0.69 -15.27
CA ILE A 33 -23.60 -0.84 -16.73
C ILE A 33 -22.85 -2.13 -17.04
N ASP A 34 -21.67 -2.27 -16.44
CA ASP A 34 -20.79 -3.41 -16.67
C ASP A 34 -21.13 -4.62 -15.77
N LYS A 35 -22.00 -4.41 -14.77
CA LYS A 35 -22.37 -5.40 -13.74
C LYS A 35 -21.14 -6.01 -13.03
N ILE A 36 -20.21 -5.15 -12.66
CA ILE A 36 -18.95 -5.51 -11.99
C ILE A 36 -18.77 -4.74 -10.68
N TRP A 37 -18.09 -5.38 -9.75
CA TRP A 37 -17.58 -4.72 -8.56
C TRP A 37 -16.20 -4.13 -8.83
N THR A 38 -15.96 -2.96 -8.25
CA THR A 38 -14.65 -2.32 -8.22
C THR A 38 -14.30 -1.95 -6.79
N VAL A 39 -13.03 -2.06 -6.43
CA VAL A 39 -12.53 -1.71 -5.09
C VAL A 39 -11.22 -0.94 -5.21
N PRO A 40 -10.93 0.04 -4.33
CA PRO A 40 -9.62 0.68 -4.29
C PRO A 40 -8.50 -0.34 -4.05
N ALA A 41 -7.36 -0.14 -4.71
CA ALA A 41 -6.16 -0.99 -4.59
C ALA A 41 -5.38 -0.69 -3.29
N THR A 42 -6.05 -0.75 -2.14
CA THR A 42 -5.43 -0.55 -0.83
C THR A 42 -4.83 -1.87 -0.31
N MET A 43 -3.80 -1.77 0.53
CA MET A 43 -3.18 -2.94 1.17
C MET A 43 -4.20 -3.87 1.87
N GLU A 44 -5.21 -3.31 2.54
CA GLU A 44 -6.28 -4.09 3.20
C GLU A 44 -7.14 -4.85 2.18
N ASN A 45 -7.63 -4.15 1.14
CA ASN A 45 -8.45 -4.76 0.11
C ASN A 45 -7.67 -5.85 -0.65
N ILE A 46 -6.41 -5.61 -0.99
CA ILE A 46 -5.56 -6.61 -1.64
C ILE A 46 -5.33 -7.81 -0.73
N LYS A 47 -5.10 -7.59 0.58
CA LYS A 47 -4.95 -8.68 1.56
C LYS A 47 -6.23 -9.53 1.65
N MET A 48 -7.41 -8.91 1.63
CA MET A 48 -8.70 -9.63 1.59
C MET A 48 -8.87 -10.42 0.30
N LEU A 49 -8.46 -9.89 -0.86
CA LEU A 49 -8.51 -10.65 -2.11
C LEU A 49 -7.57 -11.86 -2.09
N LYS A 50 -6.35 -11.67 -1.58
CA LYS A 50 -5.35 -12.73 -1.45
C LYS A 50 -5.77 -13.89 -0.54
N SER A 51 -6.73 -13.69 0.37
CA SER A 51 -7.23 -14.77 1.22
C SER A 51 -8.20 -15.72 0.50
N VAL A 52 -8.78 -15.30 -0.63
CA VAL A 52 -9.81 -16.06 -1.35
C VAL A 52 -9.47 -16.38 -2.80
N ILE A 53 -8.52 -15.66 -3.40
CA ILE A 53 -8.07 -15.87 -4.78
C ILE A 53 -6.56 -15.67 -4.92
N LYS A 54 -6.00 -16.28 -5.98
CA LYS A 54 -4.67 -15.92 -6.47
C LYS A 54 -4.77 -14.63 -7.30
N VAL A 55 -4.17 -13.56 -6.79
CA VAL A 55 -4.09 -12.27 -7.51
C VAL A 55 -3.01 -12.33 -8.60
N ASP A 56 -3.10 -11.42 -9.57
CA ASP A 56 -2.07 -11.30 -10.61
C ASP A 56 -0.76 -10.72 -10.06
N ALA A 57 0.30 -10.79 -10.89
CA ALA A 57 1.63 -10.35 -10.50
C ALA A 57 1.72 -8.84 -10.25
N GLU A 58 0.86 -8.05 -10.91
CA GLU A 58 0.87 -6.59 -10.78
C GLU A 58 0.29 -6.14 -9.45
N ILE A 59 -0.86 -6.71 -9.05
CA ILE A 59 -1.48 -6.51 -7.74
C ILE A 59 -0.54 -7.03 -6.63
N GLU A 60 0.10 -8.18 -6.85
CA GLU A 60 1.06 -8.71 -5.88
C GLU A 60 2.25 -7.77 -5.70
N LYS A 61 2.81 -7.25 -6.80
CA LYS A 61 3.92 -6.30 -6.76
C LYS A 61 3.53 -5.03 -6.00
N LEU A 62 2.36 -4.45 -6.30
CA LEU A 62 1.84 -3.28 -5.59
C LEU A 62 1.75 -3.53 -4.08
N TYR A 63 1.19 -4.68 -3.69
CA TYR A 63 1.10 -5.07 -2.29
C TYR A 63 2.47 -5.19 -1.62
N GLN A 64 3.43 -5.84 -2.27
CA GLN A 64 4.77 -6.02 -1.72
C GLN A 64 5.50 -4.69 -1.58
N GLU A 65 5.37 -3.78 -2.55
CA GLU A 65 5.97 -2.44 -2.47
C GLU A 65 5.44 -1.65 -1.27
N GLU A 66 4.11 -1.61 -1.09
CA GLU A 66 3.47 -0.91 0.02
C GLU A 66 3.77 -1.57 1.38
N PHE A 67 3.73 -2.90 1.42
CA PHE A 67 4.09 -3.67 2.62
C PHE A 67 5.54 -3.42 3.05
N ASN A 68 6.48 -3.45 2.10
CA ASN A 68 7.90 -3.21 2.39
C ASN A 68 8.17 -1.76 2.80
N LEU A 69 7.48 -0.79 2.19
CA LEU A 69 7.55 0.62 2.61
C LEU A 69 7.05 0.77 4.05
N ASN A 70 5.87 0.25 4.37
CA ASN A 70 5.32 0.30 5.73
C ASN A 70 6.27 -0.36 6.74
N ARG A 71 6.82 -1.52 6.40
CA ARG A 71 7.81 -2.22 7.24
C ARG A 71 9.06 -1.36 7.49
N ARG A 72 9.60 -0.70 6.47
CA ARG A 72 10.76 0.21 6.60
C ARG A 72 10.44 1.40 7.51
N LEU A 73 9.31 2.06 7.28
CA LEU A 73 8.87 3.19 8.10
C LEU A 73 8.65 2.80 9.56
N HIS A 74 8.03 1.64 9.82
CA HIS A 74 7.85 1.12 11.17
C HIS A 74 9.19 0.80 11.85
N LYS A 75 10.13 0.19 11.13
CA LYS A 75 11.48 -0.06 11.64
C LYS A 75 12.21 1.23 11.99
N GLU A 76 12.12 2.24 11.12
CA GLU A 76 12.74 3.57 11.35
C GLU A 76 12.16 4.23 12.60
N LYS A 77 10.83 4.18 12.77
CA LYS A 77 10.15 4.69 13.98
C LYS A 77 10.63 4.03 15.27
N ALA A 78 10.84 2.71 15.25
CA ALA A 78 11.24 1.94 16.42
C ALA A 78 12.74 2.04 16.75
N THR A 79 13.57 2.50 15.81
CA THR A 79 15.02 2.54 15.97
C THR A 79 15.42 3.67 16.92
N LYS A 80 16.11 3.34 18.03
CA LYS A 80 16.51 4.30 19.07
C LYS A 80 17.44 5.40 18.54
N ASN A 81 18.51 4.99 17.85
CA ASN A 81 19.51 5.88 17.29
C ASN A 81 19.51 5.75 15.77
N VAL A 82 19.18 6.83 15.08
CA VAL A 82 19.12 6.91 13.62
C VAL A 82 20.19 7.86 13.10
N ILE A 83 20.73 7.53 11.93
CA ILE A 83 21.64 8.38 11.17
C ILE A 83 20.93 8.86 9.90
N PRO A 84 21.24 10.07 9.38
CA PRO A 84 20.63 10.54 8.16
C PRO A 84 20.95 9.62 6.98
N ILE A 85 19.92 9.21 6.23
CA ILE A 85 20.10 8.38 5.02
C ILE A 85 20.54 9.21 3.79
N ALA A 86 20.50 10.53 3.91
CA ALA A 86 21.02 11.49 2.94
C ALA A 86 21.49 12.76 3.65
N PRO A 87 22.30 13.63 2.99
CA PRO A 87 22.74 14.89 3.58
C PRO A 87 21.56 15.79 3.96
N MET A 88 21.47 16.14 5.25
CA MET A 88 20.41 17.03 5.73
C MET A 88 20.71 18.49 5.33
N PRO A 89 19.71 19.26 4.86
CA PRO A 89 19.89 20.65 4.40
C PRO A 89 19.92 21.65 5.56
N ILE A 90 20.70 21.37 6.60
CA ILE A 90 20.84 22.22 7.80
C ILE A 90 22.31 22.32 8.21
N LYS A 91 22.68 23.44 8.83
CA LYS A 91 24.05 23.65 9.32
C LYS A 91 24.28 23.13 10.75
N ALA A 92 23.21 23.04 11.54
CA ALA A 92 23.26 22.60 12.93
C ALA A 92 23.22 21.07 13.04
N ASN A 93 23.67 20.55 14.19
CA ASN A 93 23.56 19.13 14.49
C ASN A 93 22.09 18.77 14.79
N PRO A 94 21.45 17.88 13.99
CA PRO A 94 20.05 17.53 14.18
C PRO A 94 19.83 16.66 15.41
N PHE A 95 18.68 16.84 16.06
CA PHE A 95 18.19 15.92 17.08
C PHE A 95 17.69 14.61 16.45
N GLN A 96 17.69 13.52 17.21
CA GLN A 96 17.28 12.19 16.75
C GLN A 96 15.88 12.16 16.11
N HIS A 97 14.91 12.90 16.66
CA HIS A 97 13.57 12.96 16.09
C HIS A 97 13.53 13.70 14.72
N GLN A 98 14.43 14.66 14.48
CA GLN A 98 14.56 15.36 13.20
C GLN A 98 15.16 14.45 12.13
N ILE A 99 16.23 13.71 12.48
CA ILE A 99 16.84 12.72 11.60
C ILE A 99 15.79 11.66 11.21
N ARG A 100 15.03 11.17 12.20
CA ARG A 100 13.97 10.18 11.97
C ARG A 100 12.88 10.70 11.04
N ALA A 101 12.37 11.92 11.29
CA ALA A 101 11.37 12.54 10.45
C ALA A 101 11.88 12.72 9.01
N TYR A 102 13.14 13.14 8.86
CA TYR A 102 13.80 13.30 7.57
C TYR A 102 13.91 11.97 6.81
N ASN A 103 14.43 10.92 7.45
CA ASN A 103 14.56 9.60 6.85
C ASN A 103 13.21 9.02 6.41
N MET A 104 12.19 9.13 7.27
CA MET A 104 10.85 8.67 6.95
C MET A 104 10.23 9.43 5.78
N ALA A 105 10.41 10.76 5.71
CA ALA A 105 9.91 11.57 4.60
C ALA A 105 10.55 11.16 3.27
N LEU A 106 11.87 10.95 3.25
CA LEU A 106 12.58 10.51 2.05
C LEU A 106 12.13 9.13 1.56
N GLN A 107 11.91 8.18 2.49
CA GLN A 107 11.36 6.86 2.17
C GLN A 107 9.93 6.95 1.64
N ALA A 108 9.06 7.73 2.28
CA ALA A 108 7.66 7.90 1.87
C ALA A 108 7.52 8.57 0.49
N MET A 109 8.40 9.50 0.16
CA MET A 109 8.45 10.16 -1.15
C MET A 109 9.14 9.29 -2.22
N GLY A 110 9.72 8.15 -1.85
CA GLY A 110 10.44 7.27 -2.80
C GLY A 110 11.71 7.90 -3.37
N VAL A 111 12.27 8.91 -2.69
CA VAL A 111 13.53 9.59 -3.10
C VAL A 111 14.73 8.66 -2.93
N ILE A 112 14.62 7.71 -1.98
CA ILE A 112 15.62 6.67 -1.74
C ILE A 112 14.88 5.33 -1.78
N LYS A 113 15.27 4.46 -2.71
CA LYS A 113 14.66 3.14 -2.92
C LYS A 113 15.50 2.03 -2.31
#